data_AF-A0A919FLX6-F1
#
_entry.id   AF-A0A919FLX6-F1
#
_cell.length_a   1.000
_cell.length_b   1.000
_cell.length_c   1.000
_cell.angle_alpha   90.00
_cell.angle_beta   90.00
_cell.angle_gamma   90.00
#
_symmetry.space_group_name_H-M   'P 1'
#
loop_
_entity.id
_entity.type
_entity.pdbx_description
1 polymer ?
#
loop_
_entity_poly.entity_id
_entity_poly.type
_entity_poly.pdbx_seq_one_letter_code
_entity_poly.pdbx_strand_id
1 'polypeptide(L)'
;MSNAPSTAATAPAPTTAAATATAAEAAGPRRRPARTRFASKAPARPPAAFLAVATAGGVAGLVLLVAVGKVLHLPVLIPPLAASAALVLAAPALPLAQPRSVVGGQLVSALVGFGALAVGGGSLWTAAVAGGLAIGAMAAARTPHSPAAATSVIVVLTQPPALRFLGLLALATVLLVLVGVLAGRSGRTARYPAYWW
;
A
#
# COMPACT_ATOMS: atom_id res chain seq x y z
N MET A 1 -33.01 -77.91 -14.13
CA MET A 1 -33.03 -78.60 -15.44
C MET A 1 -32.55 -77.57 -16.46
N SER A 2 -31.25 -77.63 -16.83
CA SER A 2 -30.78 -78.04 -18.17
C SER A 2 -30.80 -76.87 -19.16
N ASN A 3 -29.80 -76.51 -19.96
CA ASN A 3 -28.37 -76.80 -20.10
C ASN A 3 -27.84 -75.68 -21.05
N ALA A 4 -26.54 -75.38 -20.99
CA ALA A 4 -25.82 -74.40 -21.82
C ALA A 4 -25.83 -74.74 -23.34
N PRO A 5 -25.24 -73.89 -24.22
CA PRO A 5 -23.80 -74.05 -24.42
C PRO A 5 -22.97 -72.76 -24.51
N SER A 6 -21.76 -72.91 -24.00
CA SER A 6 -20.55 -72.12 -24.22
C SER A 6 -19.96 -72.40 -25.61
N THR A 7 -19.48 -71.36 -26.30
CA THR A 7 -18.37 -71.35 -27.29
C THR A 7 -18.06 -69.87 -27.57
N ALA A 8 -16.84 -69.39 -27.78
CA ALA A 8 -15.52 -69.97 -27.82
C ALA A 8 -14.49 -68.87 -27.48
N ALA A 9 -13.40 -69.30 -26.86
CA ALA A 9 -12.19 -68.52 -26.65
C ALA A 9 -11.45 -68.26 -27.98
N THR A 10 -10.89 -67.06 -28.13
CA THR A 10 -9.67 -66.85 -28.93
C THR A 10 -8.77 -65.83 -28.23
N ALA A 11 -7.68 -66.34 -27.67
CA ALA A 11 -6.43 -65.64 -27.42
C ALA A 11 -5.30 -66.58 -27.91
N PRO A 12 -4.03 -66.18 -28.04
CA PRO A 12 -3.44 -64.84 -28.17
C PRO A 12 -2.47 -64.76 -29.38
N ALA A 13 -1.73 -63.65 -29.45
CA ALA A 13 -0.26 -63.60 -29.66
C ALA A 13 0.21 -62.82 -30.92
N PRO A 14 1.54 -62.61 -31.09
CA PRO A 14 2.26 -61.43 -30.62
C PRO A 14 3.03 -60.80 -31.80
N THR A 15 4.21 -60.22 -31.53
CA THR A 15 5.24 -59.75 -32.49
C THR A 15 4.92 -58.37 -33.10
N THR A 16 5.76 -57.34 -32.95
CA THR A 16 7.21 -57.40 -33.16
C THR A 16 7.90 -56.28 -32.38
N ALA A 17 8.72 -56.68 -31.40
CA ALA A 17 9.87 -55.89 -31.00
C ALA A 17 10.90 -55.94 -32.12
N ALA A 18 11.49 -54.78 -32.46
CA ALA A 18 12.95 -54.61 -32.57
C ALA A 18 13.34 -53.54 -33.58
N ALA A 19 14.39 -52.84 -33.20
CA ALA A 19 15.42 -52.29 -34.06
C ALA A 19 15.06 -51.05 -34.89
N THR A 20 15.40 -49.89 -34.34
CA THR A 20 16.63 -49.24 -34.82
C THR A 20 17.15 -48.26 -33.78
N ALA A 21 18.24 -48.67 -33.12
CA ALA A 21 19.19 -47.74 -32.57
C ALA A 21 19.78 -46.94 -33.74
N THR A 22 19.54 -45.63 -33.76
CA THR A 22 20.32 -44.71 -34.59
C THR A 22 20.31 -43.34 -33.95
N ALA A 23 21.53 -42.83 -33.73
CA ALA A 23 21.87 -41.48 -33.31
C ALA A 23 21.36 -41.10 -31.88
N ALA A 24 22.15 -41.17 -30.82
CA ALA A 24 23.45 -40.50 -30.67
C ALA A 24 23.52 -39.17 -31.46
N GLU A 25 22.43 -38.41 -31.49
CA GLU A 25 22.40 -37.09 -32.09
C GLU A 25 22.65 -36.04 -30.99
N ALA A 26 23.86 -35.49 -31.06
CA ALA A 26 24.24 -34.18 -30.55
C ALA A 26 23.74 -33.83 -29.14
N ALA A 27 24.53 -34.19 -28.13
CA ALA A 27 24.55 -33.45 -26.87
C ALA A 27 25.06 -32.01 -27.15
N GLY A 28 24.17 -31.17 -27.69
CA GLY A 28 24.37 -29.73 -27.72
C GLY A 28 24.60 -29.23 -26.30
N PRO A 29 25.37 -28.15 -26.12
CA PRO A 29 25.71 -27.65 -24.79
C PRO A 29 24.41 -27.41 -24.01
N ARG A 30 24.15 -28.24 -22.99
CA ARG A 30 23.05 -28.01 -22.06
C ARG A 30 23.35 -26.67 -21.41
N ARG A 31 22.74 -25.60 -21.92
CA ARG A 31 22.77 -24.28 -21.29
C ARG A 31 22.24 -24.48 -19.88
N ARG A 32 23.15 -24.54 -18.89
CA ARG A 32 22.78 -24.45 -17.49
C ARG A 32 21.89 -23.22 -17.38
N PRO A 33 20.63 -23.32 -16.91
CA PRO A 33 19.82 -22.14 -16.68
C PRO A 33 20.65 -21.26 -15.76
N ALA A 34 20.95 -20.04 -16.24
CA ALA A 34 21.66 -19.06 -15.44
C ALA A 34 20.87 -18.94 -14.14
N ARG A 35 21.45 -19.43 -13.03
CA ARG A 35 20.88 -19.25 -11.70
C ARG A 35 20.89 -17.74 -11.48
N THR A 36 19.78 -17.09 -11.79
CA THR A 36 19.55 -15.69 -11.43
C THR A 36 19.54 -15.68 -9.92
N ARG A 37 20.71 -15.39 -9.32
CA ARG A 37 20.89 -15.33 -7.86
C ARG A 37 20.00 -14.26 -7.19
N PHE A 38 19.25 -13.51 -8.01
CA PHE A 38 18.29 -12.49 -7.63
C PHE A 38 16.95 -12.71 -8.35
N ALA A 39 16.33 -13.88 -8.16
CA ALA A 39 14.91 -14.01 -8.45
C ALA A 39 14.13 -13.15 -7.44
N SER A 40 13.63 -11.99 -7.89
CA SER A 40 12.89 -11.07 -7.03
C SER A 40 11.56 -11.68 -6.62
N LYS A 41 11.28 -11.72 -5.31
CA LYS A 41 9.97 -12.05 -4.75
C LYS A 41 9.02 -10.83 -4.73
N ALA A 42 9.38 -9.75 -5.43
CA ALA A 42 8.54 -8.55 -5.49
C ALA A 42 7.19 -8.85 -6.13
N PRO A 43 6.09 -8.24 -5.65
CA PRO A 43 4.79 -8.36 -6.27
C PRO A 43 4.80 -7.95 -7.73
N ALA A 44 3.89 -8.53 -8.52
CA ALA A 44 3.69 -8.12 -9.91
C ALA A 44 3.27 -6.64 -10.01
N ARG A 45 3.62 -5.99 -11.12
CA ARG A 45 3.26 -4.58 -11.37
C ARG A 45 1.73 -4.44 -11.43
N PRO A 46 1.15 -3.38 -10.83
CA PRO A 46 -0.26 -3.09 -10.97
C PRO A 46 -0.66 -2.85 -12.43
N PRO A 47 -1.92 -3.13 -12.81
CA PRO A 47 -2.42 -2.86 -14.15
C PRO A 47 -2.41 -1.34 -14.47
N ALA A 48 -2.27 -0.98 -15.75
CA ALA A 48 -2.14 0.42 -16.17
C ALA A 48 -3.33 1.30 -15.73
N ALA A 49 -4.55 0.76 -15.70
CA ALA A 49 -5.74 1.45 -15.23
C ALA A 49 -5.65 1.84 -13.74
N PHE A 50 -5.06 0.98 -12.91
CA PHE A 50 -4.79 1.27 -11.49
C PHE A 50 -3.79 2.43 -11.38
N LEU A 51 -2.68 2.35 -12.12
CA LEU A 51 -1.63 3.37 -12.10
C LEU A 51 -2.18 4.74 -12.54
N ALA A 52 -3.00 4.78 -13.58
CA ALA A 52 -3.61 6.01 -14.07
C ALA A 52 -4.52 6.64 -13.02
N VAL A 53 -5.40 5.86 -12.38
CA VAL A 53 -6.32 6.38 -11.34
C VAL A 53 -5.55 6.81 -10.09
N ALA A 54 -4.58 6.02 -9.63
CA ALA A 54 -3.79 6.37 -8.45
C ALA A 54 -2.95 7.63 -8.69
N THR A 55 -2.34 7.77 -9.86
CA THR A 55 -1.53 8.94 -10.22
C THR A 55 -2.41 10.18 -10.39
N ALA A 56 -3.50 10.09 -11.17
CA ALA A 56 -4.39 11.21 -11.40
C ALA A 56 -5.09 11.66 -10.11
N GLY A 57 -5.58 10.71 -9.30
CA GLY A 57 -6.18 10.97 -7.99
C GLY A 57 -5.17 11.58 -7.01
N GLY A 58 -3.92 11.11 -7.04
CA GLY A 58 -2.84 11.63 -6.19
C GLY A 58 -2.48 13.06 -6.55
N VAL A 59 -2.28 13.34 -7.84
CA VAL A 59 -2.03 14.70 -8.35
C VAL A 59 -3.21 15.62 -8.03
N ALA A 60 -4.45 15.21 -8.32
CA ALA A 60 -5.63 16.02 -8.05
C ALA A 60 -5.80 16.32 -6.56
N GLY A 61 -5.66 15.30 -5.70
CA GLY A 61 -5.74 15.46 -4.24
C GLY A 61 -4.64 16.38 -3.70
N LEU A 62 -3.42 16.25 -4.21
CA LEU A 62 -2.29 17.10 -3.84
C LEU A 62 -2.44 18.55 -4.31
N VAL A 63 -2.89 18.76 -5.55
CA VAL A 63 -3.15 20.10 -6.09
C VAL A 63 -4.27 20.78 -5.30
N LEU A 64 -5.36 20.07 -5.01
CA LEU A 64 -6.44 20.59 -4.17
C LEU A 64 -5.90 21.00 -2.79
N LEU A 65 -5.07 20.16 -2.19
CA LEU A 65 -4.48 20.42 -0.90
C LEU A 65 -3.51 21.62 -0.92
N VAL A 66 -2.70 21.76 -1.98
CA VAL A 66 -1.84 22.93 -2.20
C VAL A 66 -2.68 24.19 -2.35
N ALA A 67 -3.77 24.14 -3.10
CA ALA A 67 -4.67 25.29 -3.28
C ALA A 67 -5.24 25.74 -1.92
N VAL A 68 -5.75 24.79 -1.12
CA VAL A 68 -6.25 25.07 0.24
C VAL A 68 -5.14 25.61 1.15
N GLY A 69 -3.96 24.96 1.15
CA GLY A 69 -2.81 25.38 1.96
C GLY A 69 -2.28 26.77 1.59
N LYS A 70 -2.29 27.14 0.30
CA LYS A 70 -1.90 28.47 -0.18
C LYS A 70 -2.89 29.55 0.23
N VAL A 71 -4.19 29.30 0.05
CA VAL A 71 -5.25 30.23 0.51
C VAL A 71 -5.15 30.49 2.00
N LEU A 72 -4.58 29.54 2.76
CA LEU A 72 -4.55 29.57 4.21
C LEU A 72 -3.15 29.80 4.79
N HIS A 73 -2.16 30.14 3.96
CA HIS A 73 -0.77 30.42 4.34
C HIS A 73 -0.11 29.33 5.20
N LEU A 74 -0.47 28.05 4.99
CA LEU A 74 0.05 26.89 5.73
C LEU A 74 0.50 25.77 4.77
N PRO A 75 1.53 25.99 3.92
CA PRO A 75 2.03 24.97 2.99
C PRO A 75 2.69 23.77 3.73
N VAL A 76 2.96 23.91 5.03
CA VAL A 76 3.64 22.92 5.86
C VAL A 76 2.88 21.59 5.99
N LEU A 77 1.59 21.55 5.63
CA LEU A 77 0.78 20.33 5.63
C LEU A 77 1.02 19.41 4.41
N ILE A 78 1.68 19.91 3.36
CA ILE A 78 1.83 19.17 2.09
C ILE A 78 2.59 17.85 2.28
N PRO A 79 3.78 17.79 2.93
CA PRO A 79 4.58 16.57 2.93
C PRO A 79 3.89 15.37 3.62
N PRO A 80 3.34 15.49 4.85
CA PRO A 80 2.67 14.37 5.50
C PRO A 80 1.43 13.90 4.75
N LEU A 81 0.66 14.82 4.18
CA LEU A 81 -0.56 14.49 3.46
C LEU A 81 -0.29 13.91 2.07
N ALA A 82 0.82 14.29 1.42
CA ALA A 82 1.30 13.64 0.21
C ALA A 82 1.64 12.17 0.45
N ALA A 83 2.39 11.88 1.51
CA ALA A 83 2.70 10.51 1.90
C ALA A 83 1.43 9.73 2.30
N SER A 84 0.46 10.39 2.95
CA SER A 84 -0.85 9.81 3.25
C SER A 84 -1.60 9.44 1.96
N ALA A 85 -1.60 10.33 0.95
CA ALA A 85 -2.28 10.11 -0.32
C ALA A 85 -1.65 8.97 -1.13
N ALA A 86 -0.33 8.86 -1.11
CA ALA A 86 0.38 7.73 -1.71
C ALA A 86 -0.10 6.40 -1.10
N LEU A 87 -0.27 6.32 0.22
CA LEU A 87 -0.76 5.10 0.88
C LEU A 87 -2.22 4.81 0.55
N VAL A 88 -3.10 5.81 0.63
CA VAL A 88 -4.54 5.67 0.34
C VAL A 88 -4.79 5.21 -1.10
N LEU A 89 -4.02 5.71 -2.06
CA LEU A 89 -4.28 5.45 -3.48
C LEU A 89 -3.47 4.27 -4.04
N ALA A 90 -2.22 4.10 -3.60
CA ALA A 90 -1.37 3.03 -4.10
C ALA A 90 -1.52 1.72 -3.29
N ALA A 91 -1.92 1.82 -2.02
CA ALA A 91 -2.09 0.67 -1.14
C ALA A 91 -3.35 0.76 -0.25
N PRO A 92 -4.55 0.98 -0.82
CA PRO A 92 -5.80 1.20 -0.09
C PRO A 92 -6.22 0.06 0.85
N ALA A 93 -5.74 -1.15 0.62
CA ALA A 93 -6.07 -2.32 1.44
C ALA A 93 -5.27 -2.39 2.76
N LEU A 94 -4.24 -1.56 2.93
CA LEU A 94 -3.42 -1.60 4.13
C LEU A 94 -4.17 -1.03 5.34
N PRO A 95 -4.02 -1.60 6.55
CA PRO A 95 -4.62 -1.08 7.79
C PRO A 95 -4.24 0.38 8.06
N LEU A 96 -3.01 0.77 7.70
CA LEU A 96 -2.50 2.13 7.84
C LEU A 96 -3.12 3.14 6.88
N ALA A 97 -3.71 2.69 5.78
CA ALA A 97 -4.38 3.55 4.80
C ALA A 97 -5.84 3.80 5.17
N GLN A 98 -6.42 3.05 6.12
CA GLN A 98 -7.85 3.16 6.43
C GLN A 98 -8.23 4.51 7.04
N PRO A 99 -9.49 4.96 6.90
CA PRO A 99 -9.96 6.27 7.34
C PRO A 99 -9.63 6.59 8.82
N ARG A 100 -9.83 5.62 9.72
CA ARG A 100 -9.47 5.75 11.14
C ARG A 100 -7.98 6.03 11.33
N SER A 101 -7.12 5.32 10.61
CA SER A 101 -5.66 5.50 10.68
C SER A 101 -5.25 6.84 10.09
N VAL A 102 -5.79 7.24 8.93
CA VAL A 102 -5.46 8.50 8.27
C VAL A 102 -5.87 9.70 9.12
N VAL A 103 -7.14 9.78 9.54
CA VAL A 103 -7.65 10.91 10.31
C VAL A 103 -7.11 10.87 11.74
N GLY A 104 -7.26 9.73 12.42
CA GLY A 104 -6.85 9.58 13.80
C GLY A 104 -5.34 9.71 13.98
N GLY A 105 -4.55 9.06 13.12
CA GLY A 105 -3.09 9.10 13.21
C GLY A 105 -2.53 10.52 13.01
N GLN A 106 -3.07 11.26 12.04
CA GLN A 106 -2.70 12.66 11.79
C GLN A 106 -3.03 13.57 12.97
N LEU A 107 -4.25 13.48 13.52
CA LEU A 107 -4.67 14.29 14.66
C LEU A 107 -3.89 13.94 15.94
N VAL A 108 -3.71 12.64 16.24
CA VAL A 108 -2.91 12.19 17.39
C VAL A 108 -1.48 12.71 17.28
N SER A 109 -0.86 12.60 16.10
CA SER A 109 0.52 13.06 15.90
C SER A 109 0.64 14.58 16.00
N ALA A 110 -0.33 15.34 15.48
CA ALA A 110 -0.35 16.79 15.64
C ALA A 110 -0.45 17.20 17.12
N LEU A 111 -1.32 16.55 17.90
CA LEU A 111 -1.47 16.80 19.33
C LEU A 111 -0.18 16.47 20.10
N VAL A 112 0.47 15.36 19.77
CA VAL A 112 1.79 15.01 20.35
C VAL A 112 2.84 16.06 19.98
N GLY A 113 2.84 16.55 18.73
CA GLY A 113 3.72 17.63 18.29
C GLY A 113 3.52 18.92 19.09
N PHE A 114 2.27 19.35 19.28
CA PHE A 114 1.97 20.54 20.08
C PHE A 114 2.32 20.35 21.56
N GLY A 115 2.07 19.16 22.12
CA GLY A 115 2.45 18.83 23.49
C GLY A 115 3.97 18.86 23.69
N ALA A 116 4.73 18.25 22.78
CA ALA A 116 6.19 18.29 22.81
C ALA A 116 6.73 19.71 22.63
N LEU A 117 6.15 20.49 21.71
CA LEU A 117 6.50 21.89 21.49
C LEU A 117 6.27 22.74 22.76
N ALA A 118 5.17 22.52 23.47
CA ALA A 118 4.86 23.24 24.70
C ALA A 118 5.86 22.95 25.84
N VAL A 119 6.43 21.74 25.88
CA VAL A 119 7.37 21.32 26.93
C VAL A 119 8.83 21.60 26.57
N GLY A 120 9.23 21.30 25.34
CA GLY A 120 10.62 21.32 24.88
C GLY A 120 10.97 22.45 23.90
N GLY A 121 10.01 23.31 23.53
CA GLY A 121 10.24 24.41 22.58
C GLY A 121 10.53 23.96 21.14
N GLY A 122 10.79 24.94 20.26
CA GLY A 122 11.09 24.69 18.86
C GLY A 122 12.55 24.31 18.64
N SER A 123 12.86 23.02 18.66
CA SER A 123 14.22 22.52 18.40
C SER A 123 14.21 21.21 17.61
N LEU A 124 15.32 20.89 16.94
CA LEU A 124 15.48 19.62 16.22
C LEU A 124 15.40 18.41 17.18
N TRP A 125 15.91 18.56 18.40
CA TRP A 125 15.83 17.52 19.43
C TRP A 125 14.38 17.28 19.87
N THR A 126 13.63 18.35 20.11
CA THR A 126 12.20 18.27 20.45
C THR A 126 11.40 17.64 19.31
N ALA A 127 11.73 17.97 18.06
CA ALA A 127 11.06 17.43 16.89
C ALA A 127 11.33 15.92 16.73
N ALA A 128 12.57 15.47 16.96
CA ALA A 128 12.92 14.05 16.95
C ALA A 128 12.16 13.26 18.03
N VAL A 129 12.10 13.80 19.26
CA VAL A 129 11.34 13.22 20.37
C VAL A 129 9.84 13.18 20.03
N ALA A 130 9.27 14.26 19.50
CA ALA A 130 7.87 14.33 19.09
C ALA A 130 7.52 13.30 18.00
N GLY A 131 8.42 13.08 17.04
CA GLY A 131 8.29 12.04 16.02
C GLY A 131 8.20 10.64 16.63
N GLY A 132 9.12 10.30 17.53
CA GLY A 132 9.14 9.01 18.23
C GLY A 132 7.90 8.80 19.12
N LEU A 133 7.53 9.81 19.91
CA LEU A 133 6.33 9.78 20.75
C LEU A 133 5.06 9.62 19.92
N ALA A 134 4.97 10.26 18.75
CA ALA A 134 3.82 10.14 17.87
C ALA A 134 3.64 8.71 17.35
N ILE A 135 4.73 8.02 17.01
CA ILE A 135 4.68 6.61 16.61
C ILE A 135 4.09 5.74 17.74
N GLY A 136 4.58 5.91 18.97
CA GLY A 136 4.07 5.19 20.14
C GLY A 136 2.60 5.53 20.45
N ALA A 137 2.23 6.80 20.39
CA ALA A 137 0.87 7.26 20.65
C ALA A 137 -0.13 6.73 19.63
N MET A 138 0.21 6.71 18.34
CA MET A 138 -0.62 6.11 17.30
C MET A 138 -0.80 4.60 17.49
N ALA A 139 0.27 3.90 17.89
CA ALA A 139 0.20 2.48 18.20
C ALA A 139 -0.76 2.23 19.37
N ALA A 140 -0.65 3.03 20.45
CA ALA A 140 -1.54 2.95 21.61
C ALA A 140 -3.01 3.27 21.25
N ALA A 141 -3.26 4.29 20.41
CA ALA A 141 -4.59 4.69 19.97
C ALA A 141 -5.23 3.73 18.93
N ARG A 142 -4.48 2.71 18.47
CA ARG A 142 -4.86 1.83 17.36
C ARG A 142 -5.19 2.62 16.09
N THR A 143 -4.35 3.60 15.77
CA THR A 143 -4.43 4.42 14.56
C THR A 143 -3.06 4.54 13.86
N PRO A 144 -2.38 3.41 13.55
CA PRO A 144 -1.04 3.47 12.96
C PRO A 144 -1.08 4.10 11.58
N HIS A 145 -0.42 5.26 11.41
CA HIS A 145 -0.32 5.95 10.14
C HIS A 145 1.04 6.63 10.03
N SER A 146 2.03 5.90 9.51
CA SER A 146 3.42 6.36 9.48
C SER A 146 3.65 7.76 8.89
N PRO A 147 2.89 8.24 7.87
CA PRO A 147 3.02 9.62 7.40
C PRO A 147 2.78 10.68 8.48
N ALA A 148 1.94 10.39 9.48
CA ALA A 148 1.60 11.34 10.53
C ALA A 148 2.76 11.61 11.50
N ALA A 149 3.76 10.73 11.61
CA ALA A 149 4.95 11.02 12.40
C ALA A 149 5.69 12.27 11.88
N ALA A 150 5.65 12.54 10.57
CA ALA A 150 6.19 13.77 10.02
C ALA A 150 5.38 15.01 10.43
N THR A 151 4.09 14.86 10.72
CA THR A 151 3.23 15.95 11.18
C THR A 151 3.63 16.46 12.56
N SER A 152 4.00 15.57 13.49
CA SER A 152 4.47 16.00 14.81
C SER A 152 5.79 16.78 14.73
N VAL A 153 6.71 16.32 13.87
CA VAL A 153 7.98 17.01 13.56
C VAL A 153 7.71 18.40 12.99
N ILE A 154 6.82 18.52 12.00
CA ILE A 154 6.47 19.81 11.37
C ILE A 154 5.87 20.77 12.39
N VAL A 155 4.95 20.32 13.24
CA VAL A 155 4.37 21.17 14.29
C VAL A 155 5.45 21.79 15.16
N VAL A 156 6.44 21.00 15.59
CA VAL A 156 7.53 21.51 16.45
C VAL A 156 8.42 22.51 15.70
N LEU A 157 8.78 22.22 14.45
CA LEU A 157 9.73 23.03 13.69
C LEU A 157 9.13 24.31 13.12
N THR A 158 7.84 24.31 12.77
CA THR A 158 7.18 25.45 12.13
C THR A 158 6.27 26.23 13.07
N GLN A 159 6.06 25.73 14.29
CA GLN A 159 5.30 26.36 15.38
C GLN A 159 3.99 27.02 14.90
N PRO A 160 3.13 26.31 14.14
CA PRO A 160 1.96 26.92 13.54
C PRO A 160 0.88 27.22 14.58
N PRO A 161 -0.06 28.15 14.32
CA PRO A 161 -1.19 28.38 15.21
C PRO A 161 -2.06 27.12 15.37
N ALA A 162 -2.19 26.62 16.60
CA ALA A 162 -2.73 25.28 16.87
C ALA A 162 -4.14 25.03 16.32
N LEU A 163 -5.09 25.92 16.61
CA LEU A 163 -6.48 25.77 16.17
C LEU A 163 -6.61 25.76 14.64
N ARG A 164 -5.89 26.67 13.96
CA ARG A 164 -5.89 26.74 12.50
C ARG A 164 -5.25 25.50 11.89
N PHE A 165 -4.12 25.05 12.44
CA PHE A 165 -3.43 23.86 11.95
C PHE A 165 -4.28 22.59 12.11
N LEU A 166 -4.85 22.37 13.29
CA LEU A 166 -5.68 21.20 13.58
C LEU A 166 -6.95 21.18 12.72
N GLY A 167 -7.64 22.31 12.58
CA GLY A 167 -8.84 22.41 11.73
C GLY A 167 -8.55 22.08 10.26
N LEU A 168 -7.40 22.55 9.74
CA LEU A 168 -7.01 22.25 8.37
C LEU A 168 -6.51 20.84 8.16
N LEU A 169 -5.78 20.29 9.12
CA LEU A 169 -5.35 18.90 9.08
C LEU A 169 -6.57 17.96 9.10
N ALA A 170 -7.57 18.26 9.94
CA ALA A 170 -8.83 17.52 9.97
C ALA A 170 -9.57 17.59 8.62
N LEU A 171 -9.75 18.81 8.07
CA LEU A 171 -10.38 18.99 6.77
C LEU A 171 -9.64 18.23 5.66
N ALA A 172 -8.32 18.37 5.62
CA ALA A 172 -7.48 17.76 4.61
C ALA A 172 -7.51 16.23 4.64
N THR A 173 -7.46 15.63 5.83
CA THR A 173 -7.53 14.17 5.99
C THR A 173 -8.90 13.63 5.58
N VAL A 174 -9.98 14.35 5.90
CA VAL A 174 -11.34 14.00 5.42
C VAL A 174 -11.43 14.07 3.90
N LEU A 175 -10.96 15.16 3.28
CA LEU A 175 -10.93 15.30 1.83
C LEU A 175 -10.11 14.18 1.17
N LEU A 176 -8.97 13.82 1.76
CA LEU A 176 -8.15 12.73 1.26
C LEU A 176 -8.87 11.37 1.32
N VAL A 177 -9.55 11.08 2.43
CA VAL A 177 -10.38 9.88 2.56
C VAL A 177 -11.48 9.87 1.49
N LEU A 178 -12.12 10.99 1.22
CA LEU A 178 -13.13 11.10 0.15
C LEU A 178 -12.55 10.81 -1.23
N VAL A 179 -11.36 11.34 -1.55
CA VAL A 179 -10.65 11.01 -2.80
C VAL A 179 -10.38 9.51 -2.89
N GLY A 180 -9.93 8.88 -1.80
CA GLY A 180 -9.76 7.42 -1.72
C GLY A 180 -11.05 6.64 -1.99
N VAL A 181 -12.17 7.07 -1.39
CA VAL A 181 -13.50 6.45 -1.60
C VAL A 181 -13.91 6.56 -3.07
N LEU A 182 -13.75 7.74 -3.68
CA LEU A 182 -14.08 7.95 -5.08
C LEU A 182 -13.20 7.10 -6.02
N ALA A 183 -11.91 7.00 -5.72
CA ALA A 183 -11.00 6.12 -6.45
C ALA A 183 -11.42 4.65 -6.33
N GLY A 184 -11.81 4.19 -5.14
CA GLY A 184 -12.32 2.83 -4.90
C GLY A 184 -13.63 2.53 -5.62
N ARG A 185 -14.50 3.54 -5.82
CA ARG A 185 -15.76 3.40 -6.56
C ARG A 185 -15.58 3.27 -8.07
N SER A 186 -14.43 3.67 -8.62
CA SER A 186 -14.15 3.59 -10.06
C SER A 186 -14.05 2.16 -10.60
N GLY A 187 -13.97 1.15 -9.72
CA GLY A 187 -13.74 -0.27 -10.09
C GLY A 187 -12.33 -0.56 -10.62
N ARG A 188 -11.45 0.45 -10.70
CA ARG A 188 -10.08 0.35 -11.22
C ARG A 188 -9.02 0.22 -10.12
N THR A 189 -9.40 0.45 -8.87
CA THR A 189 -8.56 0.27 -7.67
C THR A 189 -9.23 -0.68 -6.70
N ALA A 190 -8.49 -1.15 -5.69
CA ALA A 190 -9.10 -2.00 -4.66
C ALA A 190 -10.16 -1.19 -3.89
N ARG A 191 -11.17 -1.90 -3.37
CA ARG A 191 -12.28 -1.28 -2.65
C ARG A 191 -11.75 -0.56 -1.41
N TYR A 192 -12.07 0.73 -1.31
CA TYR A 192 -11.68 1.59 -0.21
C TYR A 192 -12.91 2.32 0.35
N PRO A 193 -13.07 2.39 1.68
CA PRO A 193 -12.27 1.71 2.69
C PRO A 193 -12.59 0.21 2.81
N ALA A 194 -11.64 -0.55 3.38
CA ALA A 194 -11.86 -1.94 3.77
C ALA A 194 -12.62 -2.03 5.10
N TYR A 195 -12.35 -1.12 6.04
CA TYR A 195 -13.11 -0.94 7.28
C TYR A 195 -13.02 0.52 7.74
N TRP A 196 -13.98 0.94 8.57
CA TRP A 196 -14.02 2.31 9.08
C TRP A 196 -13.41 2.46 10.48
N TRP A 197 -13.52 1.44 11.34
CA TRP A 197 -13.13 1.51 12.76
C TRP A 197 -12.46 0.23 13.25
#